data_AF-A0AA95HFS3-F1
#
_entry.id   AF-A0AA95HFS3-F1
#
_cell.length_a   1.000
_cell.length_b   1.000
_cell.length_c   1.000
_cell.angle_alpha   90.00
_cell.angle_beta   90.00
_cell.angle_gamma   90.00
#
_symmetry.space_group_name_H-M   'P 1'
#
loop_
_entity.id
_entity.type
_entity.pdbx_description
1 polymer ?
#
loop_
_entity_poly.entity_id
_entity_poly.type
_entity_poly.pdbx_seq_one_letter_code
_entity_poly.pdbx_strand_id
1 'polypeptide(L)'
;MPTLRNVAVTAPYMHNGVFADLRTVVLFYDKFNNAQRTLNPETAKLWVAPEVDKNLALETEEFQASALKDSEVDALVAFMKTLADQRYEHLLK
;
A
#
# COMPACT_ATOMS: atom_id res chain seq x y z
N MET A 1 13.14 -2.29 -6.09
CA MET A 1 11.67 -2.35 -6.25
C MET A 1 11.24 -3.80 -6.37
N PRO A 2 10.34 -4.31 -5.51
CA PRO A 2 9.80 -5.67 -5.62
C PRO A 2 8.77 -5.78 -6.76
N THR A 3 8.55 -6.99 -7.27
CA THR A 3 7.45 -7.28 -8.20
C THR A 3 6.10 -7.28 -7.47
N LEU A 4 5.03 -6.91 -8.17
CA LEU A 4 3.65 -6.99 -7.66
C LEU A 4 2.96 -8.33 -7.98
N ARG A 5 3.62 -9.22 -8.73
CA ARG A 5 3.09 -10.56 -8.99
C ARG A 5 3.00 -11.34 -7.67
N ASN A 6 1.86 -11.97 -7.41
CA ASN A 6 1.55 -12.66 -6.15
C ASN A 6 1.49 -11.76 -4.90
N VAL A 7 1.45 -10.42 -5.03
CA VAL A 7 1.47 -9.52 -3.87
C VAL A 7 0.29 -9.78 -2.90
N ALA A 8 -0.86 -10.22 -3.39
CA ALA A 8 -2.01 -10.52 -2.54
C ALA A 8 -1.81 -11.71 -1.57
N VAL A 9 -0.76 -12.53 -1.75
CA VAL A 9 -0.52 -13.76 -0.95
C VAL A 9 0.84 -13.78 -0.25
N THR A 10 1.59 -12.68 -0.29
CA THR A 10 2.95 -12.58 0.28
C THR A 10 3.06 -11.56 1.41
N ALA A 11 1.98 -11.35 2.17
CA ALA A 11 2.04 -10.57 3.40
C ALA A 11 3.08 -11.17 4.39
N PRO A 12 3.72 -10.35 5.23
CA PRO A 12 3.57 -8.90 5.37
C PRO A 12 4.35 -8.08 4.32
N TYR A 13 4.07 -6.78 4.25
CA TYR A 13 4.50 -5.87 3.18
C TYR A 13 5.56 -4.85 3.61
N MET A 14 6.15 -4.19 2.62
CA MET A 14 7.34 -3.33 2.71
C MET A 14 8.63 -4.10 2.99
N HIS A 15 9.77 -3.42 2.93
CA HIS A 15 11.09 -4.05 3.10
C HIS A 15 11.32 -4.61 4.52
N ASN A 16 10.59 -4.10 5.51
CA ASN A 16 10.68 -4.48 6.92
C ASN A 16 9.44 -5.25 7.42
N GLY A 17 8.48 -5.58 6.53
CA GLY A 17 7.28 -6.32 6.92
C GLY A 17 6.32 -5.57 7.84
N VAL A 18 6.33 -4.22 7.83
CA VAL A 18 5.57 -3.41 8.79
C VAL A 18 4.05 -3.47 8.63
N PHE A 19 3.53 -3.82 7.44
CA PHE A 19 2.09 -3.86 7.19
C PHE A 19 1.61 -5.29 6.96
N ALA A 20 0.53 -5.67 7.63
CA ALA A 20 -0.09 -6.98 7.48
C ALA A 20 -1.08 -7.04 6.30
N ASP A 21 -1.70 -5.91 5.95
CA ASP A 21 -2.73 -5.82 4.92
C ASP A 21 -2.24 -5.06 3.68
N LEU A 22 -2.58 -5.56 2.50
CA LEU A 22 -2.30 -4.92 1.22
C LEU A 22 -3.02 -3.59 1.08
N ARG A 23 -4.22 -3.46 1.68
CA ARG A 23 -4.95 -2.20 1.75
C ARG A 23 -4.13 -1.13 2.47
N THR A 24 -3.44 -1.49 3.56
CA THR A 24 -2.60 -0.56 4.33
C THR A 24 -1.46 -0.01 3.49
N VAL A 25 -0.88 -0.83 2.60
CA VAL A 25 0.15 -0.38 1.64
C VAL A 25 -0.40 0.71 0.72
N VAL A 26 -1.58 0.51 0.13
CA VAL A 26 -2.20 1.51 -0.77
C VAL A 26 -2.50 2.80 -0.01
N LEU A 27 -3.08 2.69 1.20
CA LEU A 27 -3.38 3.84 2.06
C LEU A 27 -2.12 4.58 2.52
N PHE A 28 -1.00 3.87 2.70
CA PHE A 28 0.27 4.49 3.05
C PHE A 28 0.80 5.38 1.93
N TYR A 29 0.60 5.03 0.65
CA TYR A 29 0.95 5.90 -0.47
C TYR A 29 -0.07 7.04 -0.63
N ASP A 30 -1.37 6.77 -0.44
CA ASP A 30 -2.42 7.79 -0.53
C ASP A 30 -2.22 8.95 0.48
N LYS A 31 -1.55 8.72 1.62
CA LYS A 31 -1.29 9.77 2.63
C LYS A 31 -0.56 11.01 2.12
N PHE A 32 0.20 10.89 1.04
CA PHE A 32 0.92 12.03 0.46
C PHE A 32 0.00 12.90 -0.41
N ASN A 33 -1.11 12.34 -0.90
CA ASN A 33 -2.09 13.01 -1.76
C ASN A 33 -3.39 13.33 -1.03
N ASN A 34 -3.66 12.65 0.08
CA ASN A 34 -4.93 12.67 0.80
C ASN A 34 -4.73 13.08 2.27
N ALA A 35 -5.11 14.32 2.59
CA ALA A 35 -4.99 14.90 3.93
C ALA A 35 -5.81 14.17 5.01
N GLN A 36 -6.77 13.33 4.63
CA GLN A 36 -7.57 12.53 5.57
C GLN A 36 -6.88 11.21 5.97
N ARG A 37 -5.84 10.76 5.25
CA ARG A 37 -5.12 9.49 5.54
C ARG A 37 -3.96 9.66 6.51
N THR A 38 -4.21 10.27 7.66
CA THR A 38 -3.15 10.53 8.66
C THR A 38 -2.85 9.33 9.56
N LEU A 39 -3.80 8.41 9.70
CA LEU A 39 -3.71 7.26 10.59
C LEU A 39 -3.43 5.96 9.83
N ASN A 40 -2.58 5.12 10.40
CA ASN A 40 -2.46 3.73 10.01
C ASN A 40 -3.70 2.96 10.50
N PRO A 41 -4.50 2.36 9.60
CA PRO A 41 -5.71 1.61 9.97
C PRO A 41 -5.41 0.37 10.83
N GLU A 42 -4.21 -0.22 10.74
CA GLU A 42 -3.84 -1.41 11.51
C GLU A 42 -3.58 -1.10 12.99
N THR A 43 -3.16 0.13 13.30
CA THR A 43 -2.76 0.52 14.66
C THR A 43 -3.60 1.65 15.25
N ALA A 44 -4.46 2.28 14.45
CA ALA A 44 -5.20 3.50 14.78
C ALA A 44 -4.31 4.65 15.33
N LYS A 45 -3.05 4.70 14.88
CA LYS A 45 -2.05 5.71 15.26
C LYS A 45 -1.55 6.43 14.02
N LEU A 46 -0.94 7.59 14.19
CA LEU A 46 -0.26 8.27 13.08
C LEU A 46 0.78 7.36 12.42
N TRP A 47 0.99 7.55 11.12
CA TRP A 47 2.10 6.91 10.43
C TRP A 47 3.42 7.28 11.11
N VAL A 48 4.29 6.29 11.28
CA VAL A 48 5.61 6.50 11.87
C VAL A 48 6.44 7.38 10.93
N ALA A 49 7.29 8.25 11.51
CA ALA A 49 8.26 9.01 10.76
C ALA A 49 9.19 8.07 9.96
N PRO A 50 9.69 8.48 8.80
CA PRO A 50 10.66 7.70 8.05
C PRO A 50 11.88 7.38 8.93
N GLU A 51 12.37 6.14 8.85
CA GLU A 51 13.64 5.77 9.48
C GLU A 51 14.81 6.58 8.89
N VAL A 52 14.73 6.86 7.59
CA VAL A 52 15.64 7.76 6.87
C VAL A 52 14.82 8.82 6.16
N ASP A 53 15.02 10.08 6.53
CA ASP A 53 14.31 11.25 6.01
C ASP A 53 15.00 11.92 4.81
N LYS A 54 16.13 11.38 4.36
CA LYS A 54 16.89 11.85 3.20
C LYS A 54 16.52 11.08 1.94
N ASN A 55 16.60 11.75 0.78
CA ASN A 55 16.38 11.17 -0.55
C ASN A 55 14.99 10.54 -0.74
N LEU A 56 13.97 11.10 -0.08
CA LEU A 56 12.60 10.69 -0.31
C LEU A 56 12.16 11.15 -1.71
N ALA A 57 11.57 10.26 -2.48
CA ALA A 57 11.10 10.54 -3.84
C ALA A 57 9.79 11.36 -3.89
N LEU A 58 9.51 12.21 -2.89
CA LEU A 58 8.22 12.91 -2.78
C LEU A 58 8.04 14.01 -3.84
N GLU A 59 9.13 14.47 -4.45
CA GLU A 59 9.10 15.48 -5.50
C GLU A 59 8.86 14.89 -6.89
N THR A 60 8.78 13.57 -7.02
CA THR A 60 8.56 12.92 -8.31
C THR A 60 7.08 12.94 -8.69
N GLU A 61 6.78 12.88 -9.99
CA GLU A 61 5.41 12.94 -10.52
C GLU A 61 4.53 11.81 -9.97
N GLU A 62 5.12 10.67 -9.59
CA GLU A 62 4.42 9.53 -8.99
C GLU A 62 3.76 9.88 -7.64
N PHE A 63 4.22 10.93 -6.96
CA PHE A 63 3.62 11.44 -5.71
C PHE A 63 2.76 12.69 -5.93
N GLN A 64 2.44 13.05 -7.18
CA GLN A 64 1.57 14.17 -7.56
C GLN A 64 0.21 13.66 -8.09
N ALA A 65 -0.38 12.68 -7.42
CA ALA A 65 -1.65 12.10 -7.82
C ALA A 65 -2.83 12.74 -7.07
N SER A 66 -4.05 12.54 -7.57
CA SER A 66 -5.26 12.91 -6.83
C SER A 66 -5.48 11.99 -5.63
N ALA A 67 -6.07 12.51 -4.56
CA ALA A 67 -6.49 11.73 -3.40
C ALA A 67 -7.44 10.60 -3.81
N LEU A 68 -7.17 9.38 -3.35
CA LEU A 68 -7.99 8.20 -3.66
C LEU A 68 -9.22 8.12 -2.74
N LYS A 69 -10.37 7.83 -3.36
CA LYS A 69 -11.59 7.40 -2.67
C LYS A 69 -11.42 5.96 -2.17
N ASP A 70 -12.17 5.58 -1.15
CA ASP A 70 -12.15 4.20 -0.64
C ASP A 70 -12.47 3.16 -1.73
N SER A 71 -13.39 3.47 -2.65
CA SER A 71 -13.73 2.61 -3.78
C SER A 71 -12.58 2.40 -4.76
N GLU A 72 -11.70 3.41 -4.92
CA GLU A 72 -10.52 3.33 -5.78
C GLU A 72 -9.43 2.51 -5.11
N VAL A 73 -9.28 2.64 -3.79
CA VAL A 73 -8.43 1.76 -2.98
C VAL A 73 -8.91 0.31 -3.08
N ASP A 74 -10.21 0.07 -2.95
CA ASP A 74 -10.81 -1.27 -3.12
C ASP A 74 -10.53 -1.83 -4.52
N ALA A 75 -10.71 -1.01 -5.56
CA ALA A 75 -10.45 -1.41 -6.95
C ALA A 75 -8.98 -1.75 -7.20
N LEU A 76 -8.04 -1.00 -6.62
CA LEU A 76 -6.60 -1.29 -6.71
C LEU A 76 -6.25 -2.59 -6.01
N VAL A 77 -6.79 -2.82 -4.80
CA VAL A 77 -6.59 -4.08 -4.08
C VAL A 77 -7.18 -5.25 -4.89
N ALA A 78 -8.38 -5.10 -5.45
CA ALA A 78 -9.00 -6.11 -6.30
C ALA A 78 -8.15 -6.39 -7.55
N PHE A 79 -7.64 -5.36 -8.22
CA PHE A 79 -6.73 -5.51 -9.36
C PHE A 79 -5.47 -6.29 -8.98
N MET A 80 -4.83 -5.94 -7.86
CA MET A 80 -3.63 -6.64 -7.39
C MET A 80 -3.89 -8.11 -7.02
N LYS A 81 -5.10 -8.46 -6.55
CA LYS A 81 -5.49 -9.87 -6.35
C LYS A 81 -5.51 -10.66 -7.65
N THR A 82 -5.76 -10.03 -8.80
CA THR A 82 -5.70 -10.70 -10.11
C THR A 82 -4.28 -11.04 -10.56
N LEU A 83 -3.26 -10.46 -9.93
CA LEU A 83 -1.85 -10.74 -10.20
C LEU A 83 -1.35 -12.01 -9.48
N ALA A 84 -2.22 -12.72 -8.76
CA ALA A 84 -1.92 -14.00 -8.17
C ALA A 84 -1.86 -15.10 -9.24
N ASP A 85 -0.85 -15.96 -9.15
CA ASP A 85 -0.79 -17.17 -9.95
C ASP A 85 -1.99 -18.07 -9.66
N GLN A 86 -2.47 -18.76 -10.69
CA GLN A 86 -3.57 -19.72 -10.58
C GLN A 86 -3.36 -20.73 -9.44
N ARG A 87 -2.13 -21.23 -9.25
CA ARG A 87 -1.80 -22.18 -8.17
C ARG A 87 -1.94 -21.59 -6.75
N TYR A 88 -1.98 -20.27 -6.60
CA TYR A 88 -2.11 -19.55 -5.33
C TYR A 88 -3.47 -18.86 -5.16
N GLU A 89 -4.39 -18.94 -6.12
CA GLU A 89 -5.72 -18.34 -6.00
C GLU A 89 -6.48 -18.82 -4.76
N HIS A 90 -6.28 -20.08 -4.36
CA HIS A 90 -6.86 -20.66 -3.14
C HIS A 90 -6.38 -20.01 -1.83
N LEU A 91 -5.31 -19.20 -1.88
CA LEU A 91 -4.79 -18.45 -0.73
C LEU A 91 -5.35 -17.02 -0.66
N LEU A 92 -6.08 -16.57 -1.69
CA LEU A 92 -6.75 -15.27 -1.67
C LEU A 92 -7.86 -15.27 -0.62
N LYS A 93 -7.84 -14.25 0.24
CA LYS A 93 -8.88 -13.99 1.25
C LYS A 93 -9.93 -13.01 0.74
#